data_AF-A0A4Y9JMX3-F1
#
_entry.id   AF-A0A4Y9JMX3-F1
#
_cell.length_a   1.000
_cell.length_b   1.000
_cell.length_c   1.000
_cell.angle_alpha   90.00
_cell.angle_beta   90.00
_cell.angle_gamma   90.00
#
_symmetry.space_group_name_H-M   'P 1'
#
loop_
_entity.id
_entity.type
_entity.pdbx_description
1 polymer ?
#
loop_
_entity_poly.entity_id
_entity_poly.type
_entity_poly.pdbx_seq_one_letter_code
_entity_poly.pdbx_strand_id
1 'polypeptide(L)' 'MDQKEQLRFVANQFLMVLFIAFLAVIIFAIGLMVGYGVIGDGDNIWAILSADKWQELIGKFTGK' A
#
# COMPACT_ATOMS: atom_id res chain seq x y z
N MET A 1 12.32 -11.25 -34.98
CA MET A 1 12.43 -10.34 -33.81
C MET A 1 13.38 -10.97 -32.82
N ASP A 2 14.42 -10.23 -32.45
CA ASP A 2 15.49 -10.74 -31.61
C ASP A 2 14.96 -11.03 -30.19
N GLN A 3 15.43 -12.11 -29.54
CA GLN A 3 14.97 -12.50 -28.20
C GLN A 3 15.23 -11.38 -27.17
N LYS A 4 16.28 -10.58 -27.39
CA LYS A 4 16.61 -9.42 -26.55
C LYS A 4 15.59 -8.29 -26.68
N GLU A 5 14.99 -8.10 -27.86
CA GLU A 5 13.96 -7.08 -28.07
C GLU A 5 12.67 -7.45 -27.36
N GLN A 6 12.29 -8.73 -27.37
CA GLN A 6 11.10 -9.23 -26.66
C GLN A 6 11.25 -9.08 -25.14
N LEU A 7 12.40 -9.45 -24.59
CA LEU A 7 12.72 -9.25 -23.17
C LEU A 7 12.66 -7.78 -22.77
N ARG A 8 13.20 -6.89 -23.61
CA ARG A 8 13.18 -5.45 -23.36
C ARG A 8 11.77 -4.87 -23.41
N PHE A 9 10.93 -5.37 -24.32
CA PHE A 9 9.53 -4.96 -24.43
C PHE A 9 8.71 -5.39 -23.21
N VAL A 10 8.85 -6.66 -22.79
CA VAL A 10 8.18 -7.19 -21.59
C VAL A 10 8.65 -6.46 -20.34
N ALA A 11 9.95 -6.22 -20.18
CA ALA A 11 10.51 -5.49 -19.04
C ALA A 11 9.97 -4.06 -18.95
N ASN A 12 9.87 -3.36 -20.07
CA ASN A 12 9.37 -1.98 -20.10
C ASN A 12 7.87 -1.91 -19.76
N GLN A 13 7.09 -2.87 -20.25
CA GLN A 13 5.66 -2.97 -19.91
C GLN A 13 5.46 -3.36 -18.44
N PHE A 14 6.29 -4.25 -17.92
CA PHE A 14 6.27 -4.62 -16.50
C PHE A 14 6.64 -3.44 -15.60
N LEU A 15 7.57 -2.59 -16.03
CA LEU A 15 7.95 -1.36 -15.32
C LEU A 15 6.76 -0.39 -15.24
N MET A 16 6.01 -0.21 -16.33
CA MET A 16 4.81 0.63 -16.33
C MET A 16 3.73 0.09 -15.38
N VAL A 17 3.50 -1.23 -15.38
CA VAL A 17 2.56 -1.87 -14.45
C VAL A 17 3.03 -1.70 -13.00
N LEU A 18 4.32 -1.91 -12.74
CA LEU A 18 4.90 -1.75 -11.40
C LEU A 18 4.83 -0.29 -10.93
N PHE A 19 5.01 0.67 -11.82
CA PHE A 19 4.84 2.09 -11.52
C PHE A 19 3.39 2.44 -11.13
N ILE A 20 2.42 1.95 -11.89
CA ILE A 20 0.99 2.16 -11.57
C ILE A 20 0.64 1.47 -10.25
N ALA A 21 1.11 0.23 -10.02
CA ALA A 21 0.92 -0.50 -8.78
C ALA A 21 1.53 0.26 -7.58
N PHE A 22 2.72 0.83 -7.75
CA PHE A 22 3.36 1.65 -6.73
C PHE A 22 2.54 2.91 -6.40
N LEU A 23 2.03 3.62 -7.41
CA LEU A 23 1.14 4.75 -7.19
C LEU A 23 -0.15 4.35 -6.48
N ALA A 24 -0.72 3.18 -6.82
CA ALA A 24 -1.91 2.67 -6.15
C ALA A 24 -1.65 2.38 -4.67
N VAL A 25 -0.48 1.80 -4.33
CA VAL A 25 -0.09 1.57 -2.93
C VAL A 25 0.08 2.90 -2.17
N ILE A 26 0.65 3.93 -2.80
CA ILE A 26 0.76 5.26 -2.18
C ILE A 26 -0.62 5.86 -1.91
N ILE A 27 -1.51 5.84 -2.90
CA ILE A 27 -2.88 6.37 -2.75
C ILE A 27 -3.62 5.60 -1.65
N PHE A 28 -3.46 4.27 -1.60
CA PHE A 28 -4.04 3.43 -0.56
C PHE A 28 -3.49 3.80 0.84
N ALA A 29 -2.18 3.97 0.99
CA ALA A 29 -1.56 4.36 2.25
C ALA A 29 -2.05 5.73 2.72
N ILE A 30 -2.17 6.70 1.82
CA ILE A 30 -2.73 8.02 2.13
C ILE A 30 -4.21 7.89 2.55
N GLY A 31 -4.99 7.10 1.83
CA GLY A 31 -6.38 6.82 2.19
C GLY A 31 -6.52 6.22 3.59
N LEU A 32 -5.64 5.30 3.97
CA LEU A 32 -5.58 4.75 5.33
C LEU A 32 -5.22 5.81 6.37
N MET A 33 -4.23 6.66 6.11
CA MET A 33 -3.86 7.75 7.04
C MET A 33 -5.02 8.71 7.28
N VAL A 34 -5.71 9.12 6.21
CA VAL A 34 -6.87 10.02 6.29
C VAL A 34 -8.03 9.32 7.01
N GLY A 35 -8.33 8.08 6.65
CA GLY A 35 -9.39 7.29 7.29
C GLY A 35 -9.14 7.06 8.78
N TYR A 36 -7.90 6.79 9.17
CA TYR A 36 -7.53 6.52 10.56
C TYR A 36 -7.47 7.76 11.44
N GLY A 37 -6.82 8.84 10.99
CA GLY A 37 -6.56 9.99 11.86
C GLY A 37 -7.33 11.28 11.56
N VAL A 38 -7.95 11.43 10.37
CA VAL A 38 -8.81 12.60 10.09
C VAL A 38 -10.28 12.25 10.31
N ILE A 39 -10.71 11.09 9.82
CA ILE A 39 -12.10 10.61 9.99
C ILE A 39 -12.23 9.79 11.28
N GLY A 40 -11.24 8.95 11.57
CA GLY A 40 -11.16 8.17 12.80
C GLY A 40 -10.51 8.93 13.95
N ASP A 41 -10.48 8.29 15.12
CA ASP A 41 -9.93 8.83 16.36
C ASP A 41 -8.44 8.45 16.57
N GLY A 42 -7.71 8.27 15.47
CA GLY A 42 -6.32 7.87 15.48
C GLY A 42 -5.38 9.04 15.80
N ASP A 43 -4.90 9.13 17.03
CA ASP A 43 -3.97 10.19 17.50
C ASP A 43 -2.76 10.44 16.59
N ASN A 44 -2.22 9.37 16.00
CA ASN A 44 -1.05 9.43 15.13
C ASN A 44 -1.38 8.84 13.75
N ILE A 45 -1.50 9.70 12.73
CA ILE A 45 -1.81 9.29 11.34
C ILE A 45 -0.87 8.20 10.79
N TRP A 46 0.40 8.19 11.24
CA TRP A 46 1.41 7.23 10.81
C TRP A 46 1.25 5.85 11.46
N ALA A 47 0.55 5.77 12.58
CA ALA A 47 0.42 4.55 13.35
C ALA A 47 -0.35 3.48 12.57
N ILE A 48 -1.28 3.85 11.69
CA ILE A 48 -2.00 2.91 10.82
C ILE A 48 -1.10 2.16 9.83
N LEU A 49 0.13 2.63 9.59
CA LEU A 49 1.09 1.91 8.75
C LEU A 49 1.95 0.90 9.53
N SER A 50 1.88 0.90 10.87
CA SER A 50 2.66 0.00 11.72
C SER A 50 1.94 -1.33 11.95
N ALA A 51 2.69 -2.44 11.88
CA ALA A 51 2.13 -3.78 12.12
C ALA A 51 1.52 -3.92 13.53
N ASP A 52 2.11 -3.27 14.53
CA ASP A 52 1.63 -3.31 15.93
C ASP A 52 0.23 -2.74 16.06
N LYS A 53 -0.10 -1.64 15.35
CA LYS A 53 -1.46 -1.10 15.34
C LYS A 53 -2.45 -2.03 14.65
N TRP A 54 -2.05 -2.74 13.60
CA TRP A 54 -2.90 -3.75 13.01
C TRP A 54 -3.19 -4.89 13.99
N GLN A 55 -2.19 -5.32 14.78
CA GLN A 55 -2.41 -6.31 15.82
C GLN A 55 -3.35 -5.79 16.93
N GLU A 56 -3.18 -4.54 17.36
CA GLU A 56 -4.08 -3.91 18.35
C GLU A 56 -5.52 -3.81 17.81
N LEU A 57 -5.70 -3.36 16.57
CA LEU A 57 -7.01 -3.26 15.92
C LEU A 57 -7.68 -4.62 15.81
N ILE A 58 -6.96 -5.65 15.35
CA ILE A 58 -7.46 -7.03 15.27
C ILE A 58 -7.76 -7.58 16.68
N GLY A 59 -6.94 -7.25 17.67
CA GLY A 59 -7.15 -7.59 19.09
C GLY A 59 -8.50 -7.10 19.58
N LYS A 60 -8.83 -5.82 19.33
CA LYS A 60 -10.13 -5.22 19.68
C LYS A 60 -11.33 -5.98 19.11
N PHE A 61 -11.23 -6.52 17.89
CA PHE A 61 -12.29 -7.32 17.28
C PHE A 61 -12.32 -8.77 17.76
N THR A 62 -11.19 -9.30 18.20
CA THR A 62 -11.06 -10.71 18.65
C THR A 62 -11.16 -10.88 20.16
N GLY A 63 -11.33 -9.77 20.90
CA GLY A 63 -11.45 -9.77 22.37
C GLY A 63 -10.12 -10.06 23.09
N LYS A 64 -8.98 -9.87 22.40
CA LYS A 64 -7.64 -9.94 22.97
C LYS A 64 -7.11 -8.56 23.33
#